data_AF-A0A2V4SCI9-F1
#
_entry.id   AF-A0A2V4SCI9-F1
#
_cell.length_a   1.000
_cell.length_b   1.000
_cell.length_c   1.000
_cell.angle_alpha   90.00
_cell.angle_beta   90.00
_cell.angle_gamma   90.00
#
_symmetry.space_group_name_H-M   'P 1'
#
loop_
_entity.id
_entity.type
_entity.pdbx_description
1 polymer ?
#
loop_
_entity_poly.entity_id
_entity_poly.type
_entity_poly.pdbx_seq_one_letter_code
_entity_poly.pdbx_strand_id
1 'polypeptide(L)'
;MSMSIWRAGAAALALVGLVNGGQALAAGPCSPSPAHEAFDVQGLKSELMVTALSCGAQDKYNSFIMKFRTKLASEEHVLNSYFNSTYGRNSQRQHDDYITQLANVQSERGLKSGTAFCQQRMSMFDEVLVLESTADLSNYAQAKDILQPASYLTCTAPNRPAASTRSRGPARRTVRS
;
A
#
# COMPACT_ATOMS: atom_id res chain seq x y z
N MET A 1 -51.67 33.22 48.08
CA MET A 1 -52.75 32.85 47.13
C MET A 1 -52.10 32.72 45.76
N SER A 2 -52.16 31.63 45.01
CA SER A 2 -52.73 30.30 45.19
C SER A 2 -51.98 29.38 44.24
N MET A 3 -51.70 28.16 44.70
CA MET A 3 -51.26 27.04 43.87
C MET A 3 -52.40 26.62 42.94
N SER A 4 -52.10 26.12 41.74
CA SER A 4 -52.91 25.04 41.18
C SER A 4 -52.08 24.16 40.25
N ILE A 5 -51.74 23.00 40.81
CA ILE A 5 -51.22 21.83 40.14
C ILE A 5 -52.45 21.09 39.62
N TRP A 6 -52.61 20.90 38.31
CA TRP A 6 -53.51 19.89 37.76
C TRP A 6 -52.74 18.93 36.86
N ARG A 7 -52.85 17.65 37.21
CA ARG A 7 -52.22 16.50 36.57
C ARG A 7 -53.09 15.96 35.44
N ALA A 8 -52.42 15.23 34.55
CA ALA A 8 -52.88 14.11 33.73
C ALA A 8 -53.43 14.43 32.33
N GLY A 9 -52.65 13.96 31.34
CA GLY A 9 -53.09 13.68 29.98
C GLY A 9 -52.09 12.73 29.34
N ALA A 10 -52.31 11.42 29.47
CA ALA A 10 -51.58 10.40 28.73
C ALA A 10 -52.15 10.32 27.30
N ALA A 11 -51.29 10.46 26.30
CA ALA A 11 -51.58 10.07 24.92
C ALA A 11 -50.38 9.28 24.38
N ALA A 12 -50.65 8.05 23.98
CA ALA A 12 -49.70 7.11 23.43
C ALA A 12 -49.69 7.17 21.89
N LEU A 13 -48.60 6.64 21.29
CA LEU A 13 -48.42 6.24 19.87
C LEU A 13 -48.14 7.44 18.91
N ALA A 14 -47.21 7.41 17.96
CA ALA A 14 -46.56 6.31 17.25
C ALA A 14 -45.30 6.79 16.44
N LEU A 15 -44.37 5.84 16.19
CA LEU A 15 -43.55 5.65 14.95
C LEU A 15 -42.50 6.73 14.59
N VAL A 16 -41.20 6.50 14.83
CA VAL A 16 -40.23 5.72 14.00
C VAL A 16 -39.96 6.34 12.61
N GLY A 17 -38.72 6.80 12.40
CA GLY A 17 -38.12 7.12 11.10
C GLY A 17 -37.45 8.50 11.10
N LEU A 18 -36.22 8.75 10.67
CA LEU A 18 -35.18 7.94 10.04
C LEU A 18 -33.84 8.57 10.51
N VAL A 19 -33.13 7.95 11.44
CA VAL A 19 -31.70 8.20 11.55
C VAL A 19 -31.08 7.52 10.34
N ASN A 20 -30.81 8.30 9.29
CA ASN A 20 -29.91 7.90 8.20
C ASN A 20 -28.51 7.75 8.81
N GLY A 21 -28.29 6.63 9.52
CA GLY A 21 -26.98 6.10 9.82
C GLY A 21 -26.36 5.69 8.50
N GLY A 22 -25.77 6.66 7.79
CA GLY A 22 -24.79 6.38 6.78
C GLY A 22 -23.67 5.64 7.48
N GLN A 23 -23.69 4.31 7.37
CA GLN A 23 -22.63 3.47 7.87
C GLN A 23 -21.40 3.89 7.07
N ALA A 24 -20.53 4.68 7.69
CA ALA A 24 -19.18 4.86 7.21
C ALA A 24 -18.60 3.45 7.21
N LEU A 25 -18.55 2.82 6.04
CA LEU A 25 -17.74 1.64 5.82
C LEU A 25 -16.32 2.12 6.10
N ALA A 26 -15.85 1.89 7.32
CA ALA A 26 -14.44 1.96 7.63
C ALA A 26 -13.76 1.12 6.53
N ALA A 27 -12.88 1.76 5.75
CA ALA A 27 -12.01 1.01 4.87
C ALA A 27 -11.39 -0.09 5.74
N GLY A 28 -11.60 -1.36 5.37
CA GLY A 28 -11.02 -2.47 6.12
C GLY A 28 -9.53 -2.21 6.29
N PRO A 29 -8.92 -2.66 7.41
CA PRO A 29 -7.49 -2.47 7.63
C PRO A 29 -6.76 -2.92 6.37
N CYS A 30 -5.94 -2.04 5.80
CA CYS A 30 -5.21 -2.33 4.58
C CYS A 30 -4.32 -3.53 4.88
N SER A 31 -4.75 -4.71 4.43
CA SER A 31 -3.97 -5.92 4.65
C SER A 31 -2.73 -5.78 3.78
N PRO A 32 -1.53 -5.91 4.34
CA PRO A 32 -0.33 -5.94 3.52
C PRO A 32 -0.45 -7.06 2.48
N SER A 33 0.12 -6.82 1.30
CA SER A 33 0.17 -7.82 0.22
C SER A 33 0.69 -9.17 0.75
N PRO A 34 0.26 -10.32 0.21
CA PRO A 34 0.90 -11.61 0.49
C PRO A 34 2.42 -11.61 0.23
N ALA A 35 2.92 -10.66 -0.57
CA ALA A 35 4.32 -10.44 -0.86
C ALA A 35 4.94 -9.26 -0.06
N HIS A 36 4.35 -8.86 1.07
CA HIS A 36 4.78 -7.70 1.88
C HIS A 36 6.29 -7.70 2.15
N GLU A 37 6.81 -8.80 2.67
CA GLU A 37 8.24 -8.94 2.95
C GLU A 37 9.11 -8.69 1.70
N ALA A 38 8.67 -9.18 0.55
CA ALA A 38 9.38 -9.01 -0.71
C ALA A 38 9.39 -7.54 -1.16
N PHE A 39 8.28 -6.83 -0.95
CA PHE A 39 8.20 -5.38 -1.18
C PHE A 39 9.12 -4.61 -0.23
N ASP A 40 9.19 -4.97 1.05
CA ASP A 40 10.05 -4.29 2.03
C ASP A 40 11.52 -4.50 1.71
N VAL A 41 11.93 -5.73 1.41
CA VAL A 41 13.31 -6.07 1.06
C VAL A 41 13.73 -5.38 -0.24
N GLN A 42 12.84 -5.32 -1.25
CA GLN A 42 13.11 -4.58 -2.48
C GLN A 42 13.17 -3.08 -2.24
N GLY A 43 12.30 -2.56 -1.36
CA GLY A 43 12.34 -1.19 -0.85
C GLY A 43 13.70 -0.85 -0.28
N LEU A 44 14.21 -1.69 0.61
CA LEU A 44 15.51 -1.53 1.27
C LEU A 44 16.65 -1.55 0.25
N LYS A 45 16.64 -2.52 -0.67
CA LYS A 45 17.65 -2.62 -1.72
C LYS A 45 17.70 -1.36 -2.58
N SER A 46 16.54 -0.84 -2.99
CA SER A 46 16.44 0.41 -3.73
C SER A 46 16.97 1.60 -2.92
N GLU A 47 16.60 1.71 -1.64
CA GLU A 47 17.02 2.83 -0.77
C GLU A 47 18.55 2.83 -0.60
N LEU A 48 19.15 1.64 -0.39
CA LEU A 48 20.59 1.50 -0.29
C LEU A 48 21.29 1.81 -1.63
N MET A 49 20.69 1.44 -2.77
CA MET A 49 21.23 1.79 -4.08
C MET A 49 21.21 3.30 -4.32
N VAL A 50 20.08 3.98 -4.03
CA VAL A 50 19.96 5.45 -4.15
C VAL A 50 20.93 6.15 -3.20
N THR A 51 21.09 5.64 -1.97
CA THR A 51 22.06 6.13 -1.00
C THR A 51 23.48 5.99 -1.53
N ALA A 52 23.84 4.82 -2.10
CA ALA A 52 25.15 4.60 -2.68
C ALA A 52 25.47 5.54 -3.84
N LEU A 53 24.50 5.77 -4.75
CA LEU A 53 24.67 6.70 -5.87
C LEU A 53 24.81 8.15 -5.39
N SER A 54 24.01 8.55 -4.41
CA SER A 54 24.00 9.92 -3.91
C SER A 54 25.21 10.26 -3.05
N CYS A 55 25.73 9.28 -2.30
CA CYS A 55 26.75 9.48 -1.28
C CYS A 55 28.12 8.87 -1.64
N GLY A 56 28.27 8.26 -2.81
CA GLY A 56 29.54 7.64 -3.24
C GLY A 56 29.89 6.37 -2.45
N ALA A 57 28.88 5.53 -2.14
CA ALA A 57 29.04 4.32 -1.31
C ALA A 57 28.77 3.01 -2.08
N GLN A 58 29.14 2.97 -3.35
CA GLN A 58 28.91 1.82 -4.24
C GLN A 58 29.54 0.53 -3.70
N ASP A 59 30.73 0.61 -3.09
CA ASP A 59 31.39 -0.56 -2.51
C ASP A 59 30.61 -1.16 -1.32
N LYS A 60 29.96 -0.30 -0.51
CA LYS A 60 29.10 -0.75 0.60
C LYS A 60 27.84 -1.43 0.05
N TYR A 61 27.25 -0.89 -1.00
CA TYR A 61 26.13 -1.51 -1.69
C TYR A 61 26.50 -2.86 -2.31
N ASN A 62 27.64 -2.95 -3.00
CA ASN A 62 28.13 -4.21 -3.56
C ASN A 62 28.36 -5.25 -2.46
N SER A 63 28.91 -4.84 -1.31
CA SER A 63 29.09 -5.71 -0.14
C SER A 63 27.74 -6.24 0.39
N PHE A 64 26.73 -5.36 0.49
CA PHE A 64 25.37 -5.74 0.85
C PHE A 64 24.77 -6.75 -0.15
N ILE A 65 24.87 -6.47 -1.45
CA ILE A 65 24.39 -7.37 -2.51
C ILE A 65 25.05 -8.74 -2.39
N MET A 66 26.37 -8.79 -2.24
CA MET A 66 27.10 -10.04 -2.14
C MET A 66 26.71 -10.87 -0.91
N LYS A 67 26.52 -10.22 0.24
CA LYS A 67 26.13 -10.89 1.49
C LYS A 67 24.72 -11.49 1.39
N PHE A 68 23.76 -10.74 0.85
CA PHE A 68 22.35 -11.13 0.85
C PHE A 68 21.80 -11.60 -0.50
N ARG A 69 22.66 -11.82 -1.51
CA ARG A 69 22.26 -12.18 -2.89
C ARG A 69 21.18 -13.26 -2.97
N THR A 70 21.27 -14.30 -2.15
CA THR A 70 20.31 -15.42 -2.15
C THR A 70 18.94 -14.98 -1.66
N LYS A 71 18.90 -14.19 -0.58
CA LYS A 71 17.65 -13.62 -0.05
C LYS A 71 17.04 -12.62 -1.04
N LEU A 72 17.86 -11.72 -1.58
CA LEU A 72 17.42 -10.74 -2.58
C LEU A 72 16.84 -11.42 -3.83
N ALA A 73 17.46 -12.48 -4.32
CA ALA A 73 16.94 -13.25 -5.44
C ALA A 73 15.64 -13.98 -5.09
N SER A 74 15.54 -14.55 -3.88
CA SER A 74 14.32 -15.19 -3.39
C SER A 74 13.14 -14.21 -3.33
N GLU A 75 13.35 -13.03 -2.75
CA GLU A 75 12.30 -12.00 -2.67
C GLU A 75 11.93 -11.45 -4.05
N GLU A 76 12.91 -11.30 -4.96
CA GLU A 76 12.65 -10.95 -6.35
C GLU A 76 11.75 -11.98 -7.05
N HIS A 77 11.92 -13.29 -6.78
CA HIS A 77 11.01 -14.32 -7.29
C HIS A 77 9.58 -14.20 -6.70
N VAL A 78 9.46 -13.88 -5.42
CA VAL A 78 8.16 -13.63 -4.77
C VAL A 78 7.45 -12.43 -5.39
N LEU A 79 8.17 -11.31 -5.60
CA LEU A 79 7.64 -10.14 -6.29
C LEU A 79 7.19 -10.48 -7.71
N ASN A 80 8.02 -11.17 -8.48
CA ASN A 80 7.65 -11.61 -9.82
C ASN A 80 6.39 -12.48 -9.81
N SER A 81 6.25 -13.41 -8.86
CA SER A 81 5.03 -14.21 -8.70
C SER A 81 3.81 -13.35 -8.38
N TYR A 82 3.96 -12.37 -7.48
CA TYR A 82 2.90 -11.41 -7.16
C TYR A 82 2.45 -10.61 -8.39
N PHE A 83 3.38 -10.02 -9.15
CA PHE A 83 3.03 -9.26 -10.34
C PHE A 83 2.41 -10.14 -11.44
N ASN A 84 2.91 -11.37 -11.61
CA ASN A 84 2.33 -12.34 -12.55
C ASN A 84 0.90 -12.72 -12.19
N SER A 85 0.65 -13.07 -10.93
CA SER A 85 -0.69 -13.45 -10.46
C SER A 85 -1.67 -12.27 -10.48
N THR A 86 -1.21 -11.05 -10.18
CA THR A 86 -2.06 -9.86 -10.08
C THR A 86 -2.37 -9.23 -11.44
N TYR A 87 -1.38 -9.17 -12.35
CA TYR A 87 -1.48 -8.40 -13.59
C TYR A 87 -1.40 -9.24 -14.87
N GLY A 88 -1.12 -10.54 -14.77
CA GLY A 88 -1.08 -11.47 -15.91
C GLY A 88 -0.12 -10.97 -17.00
N ARG A 89 -0.65 -10.73 -18.21
CA ARG A 89 0.14 -10.30 -19.38
C ARG A 89 0.86 -8.96 -19.19
N ASN A 90 0.43 -8.13 -18.24
CA ASN A 90 1.03 -6.84 -17.96
C ASN A 90 2.04 -6.90 -16.79
N SER A 91 2.34 -8.09 -16.27
CA SER A 91 3.16 -8.27 -15.06
C SER A 91 4.51 -7.57 -15.12
N GLN A 92 5.29 -7.81 -16.19
CA GLN A 92 6.61 -7.22 -16.35
C GLN A 92 6.54 -5.70 -16.35
N ARG A 93 5.63 -5.12 -17.13
CA ARG A 93 5.45 -3.67 -17.19
C ARG A 93 5.11 -3.09 -15.82
N GLN A 94 4.18 -3.72 -15.09
CA GLN A 94 3.77 -3.25 -13.76
C GLN A 94 4.89 -3.38 -12.74
N HIS A 95 5.72 -4.42 -12.86
CA HIS A 95 6.89 -4.59 -12.04
C HIS A 95 7.94 -3.51 -12.33
N ASP A 96 8.27 -3.26 -13.60
CA ASP A 96 9.22 -2.21 -14.00
C ASP A 96 8.73 -0.81 -13.59
N ASP A 97 7.43 -0.54 -13.75
CA ASP A 97 6.78 0.70 -13.32
C ASP A 97 6.88 0.85 -11.79
N TYR A 98 6.74 -0.22 -11.01
CA TYR A 98 6.95 -0.23 -9.56
C TYR A 98 8.40 0.09 -9.18
N ILE A 99 9.39 -0.60 -9.76
CA ILE A 99 10.81 -0.37 -9.48
C ILE A 99 11.22 1.07 -9.82
N THR A 100 10.74 1.58 -10.95
CA THR A 100 10.99 2.96 -11.37
C THR A 100 10.38 3.96 -10.39
N GLN A 101 9.12 3.77 -9.99
CA GLN A 101 8.47 4.64 -9.01
C GLN A 101 9.18 4.61 -7.66
N LEU A 102 9.61 3.42 -7.20
CA LEU A 102 10.34 3.24 -5.96
C LEU A 102 11.65 4.05 -5.94
N ALA A 103 12.46 3.92 -6.99
CA ALA A 103 13.70 4.67 -7.12
C ALA A 103 13.45 6.19 -7.17
N ASN A 104 12.40 6.62 -7.86
CA ASN A 104 12.04 8.04 -7.97
C ASN A 104 11.61 8.62 -6.61
N VAL A 105 10.68 8.00 -5.89
CA VAL A 105 10.21 8.54 -4.60
C VAL A 105 11.34 8.59 -3.56
N GLN A 106 12.25 7.62 -3.58
CA GLN A 106 13.41 7.59 -2.70
C GLN A 106 14.46 8.64 -3.08
N SER A 107 14.72 8.82 -4.38
CA SER A 107 15.61 9.87 -4.88
C SER A 107 15.07 11.27 -4.59
N GLU A 108 13.77 11.50 -4.79
CA GLU A 108 13.12 12.76 -4.44
C GLU A 108 13.22 13.06 -2.94
N ARG A 109 13.07 12.05 -2.07
CA ARG A 109 13.31 12.22 -0.63
C ARG A 109 14.76 12.62 -0.37
N GLY A 110 15.73 11.98 -1.01
CA GLY A 110 17.15 12.33 -0.89
C GLY A 110 17.42 13.78 -1.30
N LEU A 111 16.88 14.21 -2.45
CA LEU A 111 17.00 15.58 -2.94
C LEU A 111 16.38 16.61 -1.98
N LYS A 112 15.20 16.32 -1.42
CA LYS A 112 14.52 17.18 -0.43
C LYS A 112 15.32 17.31 0.87
N SER A 113 16.02 16.26 1.27
CA SER A 113 16.87 16.26 2.48
C SER A 113 18.25 16.89 2.26
N GLY A 114 18.70 17.04 1.01
CA GLY A 114 20.01 17.62 0.68
C GLY A 114 21.17 16.91 1.38
N THR A 115 22.08 17.65 1.99
CA THR A 115 23.27 17.09 2.67
C THR A 115 22.93 16.22 3.87
N ALA A 116 21.75 16.40 4.49
CA ALA A 116 21.32 15.60 5.63
C ALA A 116 21.03 14.13 5.23
N PHE A 117 20.73 13.88 3.95
CA PHE A 117 20.43 12.53 3.45
C PHE A 117 21.57 11.55 3.73
N CYS A 118 22.80 11.90 3.32
CA CYS A 118 23.95 11.02 3.53
C CYS A 118 24.29 10.84 5.01
N GLN A 119 24.14 11.89 5.82
CA GLN A 119 24.36 11.81 7.27
C GLN A 119 23.40 10.82 7.95
N GLN A 120 22.15 10.76 7.47
CA GLN A 120 21.10 9.92 8.05
C GLN A 120 21.09 8.49 7.51
N ARG A 121 21.45 8.29 6.24
CA ARG A 121 21.27 7.00 5.56
C ARG A 121 22.53 6.14 5.47
N MET A 122 23.72 6.73 5.60
CA MET A 122 24.96 5.97 5.50
C MET A 122 25.12 4.90 6.58
N SER A 123 24.59 5.10 7.79
CA SER A 123 24.65 4.10 8.86
C SER A 123 23.91 2.81 8.51
N MET A 124 22.91 2.88 7.62
CA MET A 124 22.13 1.72 7.21
C MET A 124 22.99 0.63 6.57
N PHE A 125 24.10 0.99 5.91
CA PHE A 125 25.04 0.00 5.38
C PHE A 125 25.75 -0.77 6.49
N ASP A 126 26.19 -0.09 7.54
CA ASP A 126 26.89 -0.75 8.64
C ASP A 126 25.91 -1.62 9.43
N GLU A 127 24.67 -1.16 9.60
CA GLU A 127 23.58 -1.91 10.22
C GLU A 127 23.22 -3.20 9.45
N VAL A 128 23.09 -3.16 8.11
CA VAL A 128 22.78 -4.39 7.34
C VAL A 128 23.96 -5.36 7.29
N LEU A 129 25.19 -4.85 7.30
CA LEU A 129 26.39 -5.68 7.22
C LEU A 129 26.69 -6.45 8.51
N VAL A 130 26.09 -6.09 9.64
CA VAL A 130 26.21 -6.85 10.89
C VAL A 130 25.10 -7.89 11.10
N LEU A 131 24.03 -7.88 10.29
CA LEU A 131 22.95 -8.86 10.42
C LEU A 131 23.45 -10.28 10.13
N GLU A 132 23.03 -11.27 10.92
CA GLU A 132 23.59 -12.63 10.85
C GLU A 132 22.81 -13.53 9.89
N SER A 133 21.52 -13.27 9.72
CA SER A 133 20.62 -14.12 8.93
C SER A 133 19.81 -13.36 7.88
N THR A 134 19.21 -14.12 6.98
CA THR A 134 18.26 -13.59 5.99
C THR A 134 16.95 -13.14 6.61
N ALA A 135 16.55 -13.73 7.74
CA ALA A 135 15.39 -13.31 8.52
C ALA A 135 15.64 -11.95 9.19
N ASP A 136 16.86 -11.70 9.68
CA ASP A 136 17.24 -10.41 10.24
C ASP A 136 17.16 -9.30 9.19
N LEU A 137 17.53 -9.59 7.93
CA LEU A 137 17.36 -8.64 6.84
C LEU A 137 15.89 -8.26 6.62
N SER A 138 14.99 -9.23 6.64
CA SER A 138 13.55 -8.99 6.48
C SER A 138 13.00 -8.17 7.64
N ASN A 139 13.34 -8.54 8.87
CA ASN A 139 12.93 -7.80 10.07
C ASN A 139 13.47 -6.36 10.04
N TYR A 140 14.73 -6.19 9.61
CA TYR A 140 15.33 -4.88 9.44
C TYR A 140 14.61 -4.06 8.37
N ALA A 141 14.30 -4.65 7.20
CA ALA A 141 13.57 -3.96 6.14
C ALA A 141 12.18 -3.49 6.62
N GLN A 142 11.45 -4.34 7.35
CA GLN A 142 10.15 -4.03 7.93
C GLN A 142 10.20 -2.95 9.02
N ALA A 143 11.26 -2.95 9.83
CA ALA A 143 11.41 -2.00 10.93
C ALA A 143 11.83 -0.60 10.45
N LYS A 144 12.33 -0.47 9.22
CA LYS A 144 12.79 0.82 8.67
C LYS A 144 11.65 1.54 7.95
N ASP A 145 11.59 2.85 8.16
CA ASP A 145 10.71 3.75 7.41
C ASP A 145 11.24 3.98 5.97
N ILE A 146 11.09 2.94 5.15
CA ILE A 146 11.44 2.94 3.74
C ILE A 146 10.22 3.41 2.97
N LEU A 147 10.39 4.47 2.18
CA LEU A 147 9.32 4.96 1.33
C LEU A 147 9.03 3.93 0.23
N GLN A 148 7.76 3.55 0.15
CA GLN A 148 7.17 2.75 -0.91
C GLN A 148 6.33 3.68 -1.83
N PRO A 149 6.20 3.37 -3.13
CA PRO A 149 5.34 4.14 -4.01
C PRO A 149 3.86 3.97 -3.61
N ALA A 150 3.02 4.97 -3.89
CA ALA A 150 1.59 4.91 -3.55
C ALA A 150 0.85 3.73 -4.22
N SER A 151 1.37 3.22 -5.33
CA SER A 151 0.89 2.02 -6.02
C SER A 151 1.01 0.73 -5.18
N TYR A 152 1.89 0.72 -4.17
CA TYR A 152 2.02 -0.37 -3.20
C TYR A 152 0.97 -0.30 -2.07
N LEU A 153 0.47 0.90 -1.74
CA LEU A 153 -0.57 1.09 -0.72
C LEU A 153 -1.94 0.65 -1.25
N THR A 154 -2.13 -0.65 -1.45
CA THR A 154 -3.43 -1.25 -1.76
C THR A 154 -4.27 -1.34 -0.49
N CYS A 155 -4.78 -0.19 -0.06
CA CYS A 155 -6.06 -0.20 0.62
C CYS A 155 -7.11 -0.53 -0.45
N THR A 156 -7.62 -1.75 -0.47
CA THR A 156 -8.80 -2.07 -1.28
C THR A 156 -9.96 -1.23 -0.73
N ALA A 157 -10.16 -0.03 -1.28
CA ALA A 157 -11.45 0.62 -1.19
C ALA A 157 -12.46 -0.34 -1.83
N PRO A 158 -13.61 -0.65 -1.20
CA PRO A 158 -14.59 -1.52 -1.80
C PRO A 158 -14.98 -0.93 -3.16
N ASN A 159 -14.65 -1.66 -4.23
CA ASN A 159 -15.09 -1.32 -5.58
C ASN A 159 -16.59 -1.07 -5.54
N ARG A 160 -17.02 0.15 -5.93
CA ARG A 160 -18.44 0.48 -6.09
C ARG A 160 -19.08 -0.50 -7.11
N PRO A 161 -20.39 -0.74 -6.99
CA PRO A 161 -21.03 -1.97 -7.45
C PRO A 161 -20.93 -2.17 -8.96
N ALA A 162 -20.95 -3.45 -9.35
CA ALA A 162 -21.11 -3.93 -10.71
C ALA A 162 -22.07 -3.05 -11.51
N ALA A 163 -21.65 -2.69 -12.73
CA ALA A 163 -22.44 -1.97 -13.70
C ALA A 163 -23.88 -2.50 -13.70
N SER A 164 -24.85 -1.62 -13.42
CA SER A 164 -26.27 -1.92 -13.50
C SER A 164 -26.56 -2.60 -14.83
N THR A 165 -27.04 -3.85 -14.78
CA THR A 165 -27.60 -4.55 -15.93
C THR A 165 -28.61 -3.61 -16.59
N ARG A 166 -28.27 -3.08 -17.77
CA ARG A 166 -29.24 -2.33 -18.59
C ARG A 166 -30.37 -3.30 -18.92
N SER A 167 -31.51 -3.12 -18.26
CA SER A 167 -32.76 -3.77 -18.62
C SER A 167 -33.05 -3.44 -20.08
N ARG A 168 -32.94 -4.45 -20.95
CA ARG A 168 -33.26 -4.36 -22.37
C ARG A 168 -34.78 -4.37 -22.48
N GLY A 169 -35.39 -3.19 -22.58
CA GLY A 169 -36.83 -3.04 -22.77
C GLY A 169 -37.32 -3.80 -24.02
N PRO A 170 -38.55 -4.34 -24.02
CA PRO A 170 -39.03 -5.17 -25.11
C PRO A 170 -39.24 -4.35 -26.39
N ALA A 171 -38.69 -4.84 -27.50
CA ALA A 171 -38.88 -4.24 -28.82
C ALA A 171 -40.35 -4.39 -29.26
N ARG A 172 -41.00 -3.25 -29.54
CA ARG A 172 -42.37 -3.18 -30.04
C ARG A 172 -42.43 -3.75 -31.47
N ARG A 173 -43.11 -4.88 -31.62
CA ARG A 173 -43.37 -5.55 -32.91
C ARG A 173 -44.39 -4.74 -33.71
N THR A 174 -43.94 -4.08 -34.78
CA THR A 174 -44.82 -3.43 -35.77
C THR A 174 -45.38 -4.50 -36.72
N VAL A 175 -46.69 -4.70 -36.67
CA VAL A 175 -47.44 -5.48 -37.67
C VAL A 175 -47.72 -4.55 -38.86
N ARG A 176 -47.33 -4.97 -40.06
CA ARG A 176 -47.56 -4.27 -41.32
C ARG A 176 -48.89 -4.76 -41.91
N SER A 177 -49.78 -3.83 -42.23
CA SER A 177 -51.00 -4.04 -43.03
C SER A 177 -50.68 -4.00 -44.53
#